data_AF-A0A958ZCE5-F1
#
_entry.id   AF-A0A958ZCE5-F1
#
_cell.length_a   1.000
_cell.length_b   1.000
_cell.length_c   1.000
_cell.angle_alpha   90.00
_cell.angle_beta   90.00
_cell.angle_gamma   90.00
#
_symmetry.space_group_name_H-M   'P 1'
#
loop_
_entity.id
_entity.type
_entity.pdbx_description
1 polymer ?
#
loop_
_entity_poly.entity_id
_entity_poly.type
_entity_poly.pdbx_seq_one_letter_code
_entity_poly.pdbx_strand_id
1 'polypeptide(L)'
;MTQAKNFRYTRTIRLWLIIGLIMLIGQVILGGVTRLTGSGLSITRWDIVSGVIPPLNQHQWEEAFDLYKQTPQYHKINRFFTLSDFKF
;
A
#
# COMPACT_ATOMS: atom_id res chain seq x y z
N MET A 1 52.85 5.39 8.61
CA MET A 1 52.06 4.19 8.25
C MET A 1 50.79 4.20 9.08
N THR A 2 49.66 4.60 8.50
CA THR A 2 48.38 4.70 9.21
C THR A 2 47.75 3.31 9.25
N GLN A 3 47.72 2.69 10.42
CA GLN A 3 47.09 1.38 10.61
C GLN A 3 45.58 1.51 10.40
N ALA A 4 45.05 0.86 9.36
CA ALA A 4 43.62 0.73 9.16
C ALA A 4 43.04 -0.13 10.30
N LYS A 5 42.22 0.46 11.17
CA LYS A 5 41.48 -0.30 12.19
C LYS A 5 40.49 -1.23 11.50
N ASN A 6 40.75 -2.54 11.55
CA ASN A 6 39.81 -3.57 11.13
C ASN A 6 38.69 -3.70 12.17
N PHE A 7 37.63 -2.91 12.01
CA PHE A 7 36.40 -3.09 12.78
C PHE A 7 35.71 -4.38 12.37
N ARG A 8 35.87 -5.45 13.16
CA ARG A 8 35.12 -6.70 12.97
C ARG A 8 33.77 -6.55 13.68
N TYR A 9 32.71 -6.33 12.92
CA TYR A 9 31.35 -6.37 13.46
C TYR A 9 31.06 -7.72 14.11
N THR A 10 30.44 -7.69 15.30
CA THR A 10 30.03 -8.91 16.01
C THR A 10 29.03 -9.69 15.16
N ARG A 11 28.97 -11.02 15.36
CA ARG A 11 28.08 -11.90 14.60
C ARG A 11 26.62 -11.44 14.65
N THR A 12 26.20 -10.93 15.81
CA THR A 12 24.87 -10.36 16.05
C THR A 12 24.59 -9.13 15.20
N ILE A 13 25.52 -8.14 15.17
CA ILE A 13 25.35 -6.92 14.37
C ILE A 13 25.28 -7.27 12.88
N ARG A 14 26.12 -8.20 12.43
CA ARG A 14 26.10 -8.66 11.03
C ARG A 14 24.76 -9.31 10.66
N LEU A 15 24.24 -10.21 11.49
CA LEU A 15 22.94 -10.84 11.29
C LEU A 15 21.81 -9.80 11.29
N TRP A 16 21.85 -8.85 12.21
CA TRP A 16 20.86 -7.77 12.28
C TRP A 16 20.84 -6.92 11.00
N LEU A 17 22.02 -6.54 10.48
CA LEU A 17 22.12 -5.79 9.23
C LEU A 17 21.61 -6.61 8.03
N ILE A 18 21.90 -7.91 7.98
CA ILE A 18 21.41 -8.78 6.89
C ILE A 18 19.89 -8.91 6.95
N ILE A 19 19.31 -9.09 8.14
CA ILE A 19 17.86 -9.13 8.33
C ILE A 19 17.23 -7.80 7.87
N GLY A 20 17.81 -6.66 8.28
CA GLY A 20 17.34 -5.34 7.87
C GLY A 20 17.39 -5.16 6.35
N LEU A 21 18.46 -5.62 5.70
CA LEU A 21 18.57 -5.59 4.24
C LEU A 21 17.48 -6.45 3.57
N ILE A 22 17.25 -7.67 4.06
CA ILE A 22 16.20 -8.56 3.55
C ILE A 22 14.82 -7.91 3.71
N MET A 23 14.55 -7.28 4.85
CA MET A 23 13.31 -6.55 5.09
C MET A 23 13.12 -5.40 4.09
N LEU A 24 14.15 -4.59 3.84
CA LEU A 24 14.10 -3.50 2.87
C LEU A 24 13.80 -4.02 1.45
N ILE A 25 14.47 -5.09 1.03
CA ILE A 25 14.20 -5.73 -0.26
C ILE A 25 12.74 -6.22 -0.31
N GLY A 26 12.25 -6.85 0.76
CA GLY A 26 10.87 -7.29 0.88
C GLY A 26 9.86 -6.15 0.74
N GLN A 27 10.11 -5.00 1.38
CA GLN A 27 9.26 -3.81 1.28
C GLN A 27 9.21 -3.25 -0.16
N VAL A 28 10.35 -3.22 -0.85
CA VAL A 28 10.42 -2.78 -2.25
C VAL A 28 9.64 -3.72 -3.16
N ILE A 29 9.80 -5.03 -3.00
CA ILE A 29 9.06 -6.02 -3.79
C ILE A 29 7.56 -5.89 -3.52
N LEU A 30 7.15 -5.81 -2.25
CA LEU A 30 5.75 -5.68 -1.88
C LEU A 30 5.13 -4.40 -2.48
N GLY A 31 5.83 -3.26 -2.39
CA GLY A 31 5.40 -2.00 -3.01
C GLY A 31 5.36 -2.06 -4.55
N GLY A 32 6.29 -2.79 -5.17
CA GLY A 32 6.28 -3.04 -6.61
C GLY A 32 5.07 -3.88 -7.03
N VAL A 33 4.79 -4.97 -6.30
CA VAL A 33 3.62 -5.83 -6.55
C VAL A 33 2.32 -5.05 -6.38
N THR A 34 2.14 -4.30 -5.29
CA THR A 34 0.90 -3.52 -5.07
C THR A 34 0.69 -2.42 -6.11
N ARG A 35 1.78 -1.88 -6.68
CA ARG A 35 1.71 -0.95 -7.81
C ARG A 35 1.27 -1.66 -9.09
N LEU A 36 1.81 -2.83 -9.38
CA LEU A 36 1.49 -3.61 -10.58
C LEU A 36 0.08 -4.20 -10.55
N THR A 37 -0.41 -4.63 -9.38
CA THR A 37 -1.78 -5.16 -9.22
C THR A 37 -2.84 -4.07 -9.12
N GLY A 38 -2.45 -2.80 -9.10
CA GLY A 38 -3.38 -1.66 -9.06
C GLY A 38 -4.09 -1.47 -7.73
N SER A 39 -3.83 -2.31 -6.72
CA SER A 39 -4.43 -2.21 -5.37
C SER A 39 -3.99 -0.95 -4.62
N GLY A 40 -2.84 -0.36 -4.98
CA GLY A 40 -2.40 0.93 -4.45
C GLY A 40 -3.18 2.13 -4.99
N LEU A 41 -3.89 1.97 -6.12
CA LEU A 41 -4.69 3.04 -6.73
C LEU A 41 -6.16 3.02 -6.28
N SER A 42 -6.61 1.97 -5.58
CA SER A 42 -7.99 1.82 -5.08
C SER A 42 -8.20 2.39 -3.69
N ILE A 43 -7.12 2.79 -3.00
CA ILE A 43 -7.19 3.46 -1.71
C ILE A 43 -7.62 4.91 -1.95
N THR A 44 -8.90 5.19 -1.74
CA THR A 44 -9.49 6.52 -1.95
C THR A 44 -9.21 7.45 -0.76
N ARG A 45 -9.13 6.91 0.47
CA ARG A 45 -8.87 7.66 1.71
C ARG A 45 -8.03 6.83 2.68
N TRP A 46 -7.15 7.46 3.47
CA TRP A 46 -6.36 6.80 4.52
C TRP A 46 -7.04 6.93 5.89
N ASP A 47 -8.26 6.41 5.98
CA ASP A 47 -9.01 6.38 7.23
C ASP A 47 -8.67 5.10 8.00
N ILE A 48 -7.72 5.16 8.94
CA ILE A 48 -7.23 3.99 9.69
C ILE A 48 -8.35 3.30 10.49
N VAL A 49 -9.30 4.08 11.02
CA VAL A 49 -10.36 3.59 11.92
C VAL A 49 -11.62 3.19 11.15
N SER A 50 -12.04 3.98 10.15
CA SER A 50 -13.27 3.74 9.38
C SER A 50 -13.05 3.10 8.00
N GLY A 51 -11.83 3.06 7.48
CA GLY A 51 -11.52 2.50 6.15
C GLY A 51 -11.59 0.97 6.07
N VAL A 52 -11.69 0.28 7.20
CA VAL A 52 -11.85 -1.19 7.27
C VAL A 52 -13.32 -1.60 7.36
N ILE A 53 -14.20 -0.70 7.81
CA ILE A 53 -15.63 -1.00 7.97
C ILE A 53 -16.33 -0.66 6.66
N PRO A 54 -16.95 -1.63 5.97
CA PRO A 54 -17.69 -1.35 4.75
C PRO A 54 -18.88 -0.41 5.05
N PRO A 55 -19.31 0.42 4.08
CA PRO A 55 -20.47 1.28 4.26
C PRO A 55 -21.70 0.48 4.71
N LEU A 56 -22.34 0.90 5.80
CA LEU A 56 -23.41 0.11 6.45
C LEU A 56 -24.81 0.48 5.97
N ASN A 57 -24.96 1.61 5.28
CA ASN A 57 -26.24 2.11 4.80
C ASN A 57 -26.10 2.77 3.42
N GLN A 58 -27.24 2.98 2.75
CA GLN A 58 -27.29 3.44 1.37
C GLN A 58 -26.61 4.80 1.15
N HIS A 59 -26.80 5.75 2.08
CA HIS A 59 -26.17 7.06 2.01
C HIS A 59 -24.64 6.98 2.08
N GLN A 60 -24.08 6.14 2.96
CA GLN A 60 -22.63 5.94 3.03
C GLN A 60 -22.08 5.27 1.76
N TRP A 61 -22.85 4.37 1.14
CA TRP A 61 -22.48 3.77 -0.15
C TRP A 61 -22.43 4.81 -1.28
N GLU A 62 -23.40 5.71 -1.32
CA GLU A 62 -23.43 6.81 -2.30
C GLU A 62 -22.25 7.76 -2.11
N GLU A 63 -21.95 8.16 -0.86
CA GLU A 63 -20.80 9.00 -0.54
C GLU A 63 -19.47 8.33 -0.92
N ALA A 64 -19.30 7.04 -0.59
CA ALA A 64 -18.11 6.28 -0.95
C ALA A 64 -17.95 6.15 -2.47
N PHE A 65 -19.05 5.96 -3.20
CA PHE A 65 -19.02 5.88 -4.65
C PHE A 65 -18.72 7.23 -5.30
N ASP A 66 -19.25 8.34 -4.78
CA ASP A 66 -18.95 9.67 -5.29
C ASP A 66 -17.48 10.05 -5.09
N LEU A 67 -16.86 9.59 -4.01
CA LEU A 67 -15.41 9.70 -3.81
C LEU A 67 -14.64 8.78 -4.76
N TYR A 68 -15.13 7.56 -4.98
CA TYR A 68 -14.55 6.65 -5.97
C TYR A 68 -14.55 7.26 -7.38
N LYS A 69 -15.61 7.97 -7.76
CA LYS A 69 -15.71 8.66 -9.07
C LYS A 69 -14.61 9.70 -9.30
N GLN A 70 -14.09 10.31 -8.23
CA GLN A 70 -13.00 11.29 -8.31
C GLN A 70 -11.63 10.65 -8.53
N THR A 71 -11.52 9.32 -8.41
CA THR A 71 -10.26 8.63 -8.57
C THR A 71 -9.89 8.45 -10.06
N PRO A 72 -8.59 8.40 -10.38
CA PRO A 72 -8.14 8.03 -11.71
C PRO A 72 -8.60 6.63 -12.14
N GLN A 73 -8.86 5.71 -11.21
CA GLN A 73 -9.36 4.37 -11.54
C GLN A 73 -10.76 4.41 -12.15
N TYR A 74 -11.68 5.19 -11.56
CA TYR A 74 -12.99 5.40 -12.17
C TYR A 74 -12.86 6.05 -13.54
N HIS A 75 -12.03 7.10 -13.67
CA HIS A 75 -11.91 7.81 -14.93
C HIS A 75 -11.25 7.02 -16.07
N LYS A 76 -10.30 6.11 -15.75
CA LYS A 76 -9.48 5.39 -16.73
C LYS A 76 -9.90 3.95 -16.99
N ILE A 77 -10.49 3.28 -16.00
CA ILE A 77 -10.78 1.84 -16.05
C ILE A 77 -12.28 1.60 -15.85
N ASN A 78 -12.87 2.17 -14.80
CA ASN A 78 -14.20 1.82 -14.33
C ASN A 78 -15.26 2.90 -14.60
N ARG A 79 -15.14 3.66 -15.69
CA ARG A 79 -16.02 4.81 -15.98
C ARG A 79 -17.49 4.41 -16.12
N PHE A 80 -17.73 3.16 -16.48
CA PHE A 80 -19.06 2.59 -16.70
C PHE A 80 -19.66 1.96 -15.44
N PHE A 81 -18.92 1.91 -14.32
CA PHE A 81 -19.46 1.36 -13.08
C PHE A 81 -20.65 2.18 -12.60
N THR A 82 -21.71 1.47 -12.25
CA THR A 82 -22.85 1.97 -11.48
C THR A 82 -22.62 1.73 -9.99
N LEU A 83 -23.50 2.27 -9.13
CA LEU A 83 -23.42 2.04 -7.70
C LEU A 83 -23.51 0.54 -7.34
N SER A 84 -24.26 -0.25 -8.11
CA SER A 84 -24.32 -1.70 -7.93
C SER A 84 -22.99 -2.36 -8.28
N ASP A 85 -22.34 -1.95 -9.37
CA ASP A 85 -21.03 -2.50 -9.77
C ASP A 85 -19.90 -2.09 -8.81
N PHE A 86 -20.08 -1.01 -8.05
CA PHE A 86 -19.14 -0.60 -7.02
C PHE A 86 -19.26 -1.41 -5.72
N LYS A 87 -20.45 -1.98 -5.44
CA LYS A 87 -20.71 -2.77 -4.23
C LYS A 87 -20.14 -4.21 -4.31
N PHE A 88 -19.86 -4.71 -5.52
CA PHE A 88 -19.51 -6.12 -5.80
C PHE A 88 -18.26 -6.23 -6.67
#